data_AF-X1D7U6-F1
#
_entry.id   AF-X1D7U6-F1
#
_cell.length_a   1.000
_cell.length_b   1.000
_cell.length_c   1.000
_cell.angle_alpha   90.00
_cell.angle_beta   90.00
_cell.angle_gamma   90.00
#
_symmetry.space_group_name_H-M   'P 1'
#
loop_
_entity.id
_entity.type
_entity.pdbx_description
1 polymer ?
#
loop_
_entity_poly.entity_id
_entity_poly.type
_entity_poly.pdbx_seq_one_letter_code
_entity_poly.pdbx_strand_id
1 'polypeptide(L)'
;DDELKTGVRREGSFFGIANFFMRLSMVLSITTISLVFTETGWEEYIPNPGVDVISGLRFLFVIVPAIALGLSLVCLYFYPFSKTKVLEMKEKLAELHKDKLAKVRSS
;
A
#
# COMPACT_ATOMS: atom_id res chain seq x y z
N ASP A 1 -15.64 -1.08 10.22
CA ASP A 1 -16.22 -2.43 10.35
C ASP A 1 -15.66 -3.14 11.58
N ASP A 2 -14.34 -3.23 11.73
CA ASP A 2 -13.70 -3.85 12.90
C ASP A 2 -14.14 -3.22 14.25
N GLU A 3 -14.15 -1.89 14.36
CA GLU A 3 -14.62 -1.19 15.58
C GLU A 3 -16.13 -1.42 15.85
N LEU A 4 -16.95 -1.56 14.79
CA LEU A 4 -18.38 -1.85 14.93
C LEU A 4 -18.63 -3.27 15.45
N LYS A 5 -17.78 -4.23 15.08
CA LYS A 5 -17.91 -5.64 15.47
C LYS A 5 -17.31 -5.92 16.84
N THR A 6 -16.18 -5.30 17.16
CA THR A 6 -15.42 -5.59 18.39
C THR A 6 -15.63 -4.57 19.49
N GLY A 7 -16.21 -3.40 19.18
CA GLY A 7 -16.36 -2.28 20.12
C GLY A 7 -15.04 -1.61 20.51
N VAL A 8 -13.89 -2.13 20.07
CA VAL A 8 -12.54 -1.65 20.41
C VAL A 8 -11.91 -1.00 19.19
N ARG A 9 -11.26 0.15 19.40
CA ARG A 9 -10.54 0.86 18.35
C ARG A 9 -9.13 0.30 18.21
N ARG A 10 -8.84 -0.37 17.09
CA ARG A 10 -7.56 -1.06 16.82
C ARG A 10 -6.66 -0.34 15.82
N GLU A 11 -6.63 0.99 15.86
CA GLU A 11 -5.85 1.80 14.92
C GLU A 11 -4.37 1.42 14.88
N GLY A 12 -3.75 1.19 16.04
CA GLY A 12 -2.32 0.88 16.12
C GLY A 12 -1.92 -0.37 15.32
N SER A 13 -2.76 -1.41 15.32
CA SER A 13 -2.50 -2.63 14.54
C SER A 13 -2.61 -2.38 13.03
N PHE A 14 -3.62 -1.62 12.59
CA PHE A 14 -3.76 -1.25 11.18
C PHE A 14 -2.59 -0.38 10.69
N PHE A 15 -2.18 0.61 11.48
CA PHE A 15 -1.01 1.43 11.18
C PHE A 15 0.28 0.62 11.17
N GLY A 16 0.45 -0.32 12.09
CA GLY A 16 1.61 -1.21 12.14
C GLY A 16 1.75 -2.05 10.87
N ILE A 17 0.65 -2.66 10.42
CA ILE A 17 0.62 -3.46 9.19
C ILE A 17 0.92 -2.59 7.97
N ALA A 18 0.29 -1.41 7.85
CA ALA A 18 0.53 -0.49 6.75
C ALA A 18 2.01 -0.05 6.69
N ASN A 19 2.59 0.33 7.83
CA ASN A 19 4.00 0.73 7.91
C ASN A 19 4.96 -0.42 7.60
N PHE A 20 4.64 -1.65 8.00
CA PHE A 20 5.41 -2.83 7.64
C PHE A 20 5.47 -3.01 6.12
N PHE A 21 4.31 -2.96 5.43
CA PHE A 21 4.26 -3.07 3.97
C PHE A 21 4.96 -1.90 3.26
N MET A 22 4.89 -0.68 3.79
CA MET A 22 5.64 0.46 3.25
C MET A 22 7.16 0.21 3.31
N ARG A 23 7.66 -0.27 4.45
CA ARG A 23 9.09 -0.61 4.60
C ARG A 23 9.50 -1.77 3.71
N LEU A 24 8.67 -2.82 3.63
CA LEU A 24 8.90 -3.95 2.76
C LEU A 24 8.97 -3.52 1.29
N SER A 25 8.03 -2.66 0.84
CA SER A 25 8.03 -2.10 -0.51
C SER A 25 9.30 -1.31 -0.82
N MET A 26 9.78 -0.51 0.14
CA MET A 26 11.04 0.24 -0.01
C MET A 26 12.24 -0.70 -0.19
N VAL A 27 12.35 -1.74 0.65
CA VAL A 27 13.42 -2.74 0.56
C VAL A 27 13.37 -3.48 -0.78
N LEU A 28 12.18 -3.92 -1.20
CA LEU A 28 12.01 -4.59 -2.50
C LEU A 28 12.38 -3.68 -3.67
N SER A 29 12.04 -2.39 -3.60
CA SER A 29 12.38 -1.42 -4.64
C SER A 29 13.90 -1.26 -4.77
N ILE A 30 14.60 -1.01 -3.66
CA ILE A 30 16.07 -0.88 -3.65
C ILE A 30 16.75 -2.18 -4.12
N THR A 31 16.26 -3.34 -3.66
CA THR A 31 16.77 -4.64 -4.08
C THR A 31 16.62 -4.84 -5.59
N THR A 32 15.45 -4.48 -6.14
CA THR A 32 15.20 -4.59 -7.59
C THR A 32 16.11 -3.68 -8.40
N ILE A 33 16.31 -2.43 -7.95
CA ILE A 33 17.25 -1.50 -8.59
C ILE A 33 18.66 -2.08 -8.57
N SER A 34 19.11 -2.58 -7.42
CA SER A 34 20.45 -3.17 -7.26
C SER A 34 20.66 -4.33 -8.22
N LEU A 35 19.70 -5.26 -8.33
CA LEU A 35 19.80 -6.41 -9.23
C LEU A 35 19.91 -5.97 -10.69
N VAL A 36 19.07 -5.03 -11.14
CA VAL A 36 19.13 -4.54 -12.53
C VAL A 36 20.46 -3.84 -12.82
N PHE A 37 21.01 -3.10 -11.86
CA PHE A 37 22.25 -2.36 -12.05
C PHE A 37 23.48 -3.28 -12.10
N THR A 38 23.51 -4.34 -11.28
CA THR A 38 24.57 -5.35 -11.33
C THR A 38 24.58 -6.11 -12.66
N GLU A 39 23.41 -6.47 -13.19
CA GLU A 39 23.31 -7.21 -14.47
C GLU A 39 23.63 -6.35 -15.70
N THR A 40 23.42 -5.03 -15.62
CA THR A 40 23.56 -4.11 -16.78
C THR A 40 24.93 -3.43 -16.87
N GLY A 41 25.86 -3.71 -15.95
CA GLY A 41 27.20 -3.10 -15.96
C GLY A 41 27.18 -1.60 -15.68
N TRP A 42 26.17 -1.11 -14.95
CA TRP A 42 25.96 0.32 -14.65
C TRP A 42 27.02 0.93 -13.72
N GLU A 43 27.94 0.11 -13.20
CA GLU A 43 28.99 0.51 -12.26
C GLU A 43 30.04 1.42 -12.91
N GLU A 44 30.26 1.31 -14.22
CA GLU A 44 31.21 2.14 -14.96
C GLU A 44 30.51 3.22 -15.77
N TYR A 45 30.96 4.48 -15.61
CA TYR A 45 30.48 5.58 -16.44
C TYR A 45 31.05 5.48 -17.86
N ILE A 46 30.23 4.99 -18.79
CA ILE A 46 30.57 4.90 -20.21
C ILE A 46 29.78 5.97 -20.97
N PRO A 47 30.44 6.96 -21.62
CA PRO A 47 29.78 7.90 -22.51
C PRO A 47 29.09 7.14 -23.65
N ASN A 48 27.78 7.33 -23.82
CA ASN A 48 26.91 6.57 -24.75
C ASN A 48 26.93 5.05 -24.47
N PRO A 49 26.26 4.61 -23.38
CA PRO A 49 26.24 3.20 -23.01
C PRO A 49 25.51 2.36 -24.08
N GLY A 50 25.89 1.09 -24.17
CA GLY A 50 25.31 0.15 -25.13
C GLY A 50 23.80 -0.04 -24.98
N VAL A 51 23.17 -0.63 -26.00
CA VAL A 51 21.71 -0.87 -26.06
C VAL A 51 21.21 -1.64 -24.83
N ASP A 52 22.03 -2.55 -24.29
CA ASP A 52 21.71 -3.38 -23.12
C ASP A 52 21.44 -2.52 -21.87
N VAL A 53 22.29 -1.53 -21.60
CA VAL A 53 22.17 -0.61 -20.45
C VAL A 53 20.90 0.23 -20.53
N ILE A 54 20.61 0.76 -21.72
CA ILE A 54 19.41 1.58 -21.98
C ILE A 54 18.15 0.73 -21.84
N SER A 55 18.19 -0.51 -22.33
CA SER A 55 17.07 -1.45 -22.23
C SER A 55 16.78 -1.85 -20.78
N GLY A 56 17.81 -2.07 -19.96
CA GLY A 56 17.68 -2.37 -18.54
C GLY A 56 17.02 -1.23 -17.74
N LEU A 57 17.39 0.03 -18.03
CA LEU A 57 16.72 1.19 -17.43
C LEU A 57 15.26 1.29 -17.86
N ARG A 58 14.96 1.10 -19.14
CA ARG A 58 13.58 1.11 -19.63
C ARG A 58 12.75 0.03 -18.95
N PHE A 59 13.30 -1.16 -18.76
CA PHE A 59 12.66 -2.24 -18.01
C PHE A 59 12.37 -1.82 -16.55
N LEU A 60 13.36 -1.25 -15.86
CA LEU A 60 13.24 -0.81 -14.47
C LEU A 60 12.19 0.29 -14.28
N PHE A 61 12.11 1.27 -15.18
CA PHE A 61 11.19 2.41 -15.03
C PHE A 61 9.79 2.17 -15.63
N VAL A 62 9.65 1.24 -16.57
CA VAL A 62 8.37 1.00 -17.26
C VAL A 62 7.73 -0.30 -16.78
N ILE A 63 8.45 -1.42 -16.85
CA ILE A 63 7.87 -2.75 -16.59
C ILE A 63 7.63 -2.95 -15.10
N VAL A 64 8.60 -2.61 -14.24
CA VAL A 64 8.46 -2.81 -12.79
C VAL A 64 7.29 -1.99 -12.22
N PRO A 65 7.14 -0.68 -12.50
CA PRO A 65 5.98 0.08 -12.04
C PRO A 65 4.66 -0.37 -12.69
N ALA A 66 4.69 -0.81 -13.96
CA ALA A 66 3.49 -1.32 -14.63
C ALA A 66 2.96 -2.60 -13.96
N ILE A 67 3.84 -3.52 -13.56
CA ILE A 67 3.46 -4.73 -12.82
C ILE A 67 2.87 -4.34 -11.45
N ALA A 68 3.52 -3.44 -10.72
CA ALA A 68 3.04 -2.96 -9.42
C ALA A 68 1.65 -2.31 -9.54
N LEU A 69 1.44 -1.49 -10.59
CA LEU A 69 0.15 -0.89 -10.89
C LEU A 69 -0.90 -1.96 -11.23
N GLY A 70 -0.55 -2.94 -12.07
CA GLY A 70 -1.44 -4.05 -12.42
C GLY A 70 -1.89 -4.83 -11.20
N LEU A 71 -0.98 -5.18 -10.29
CA LEU A 71 -1.31 -5.84 -9.02
C LEU A 71 -2.22 -4.97 -8.15
N SER A 72 -1.96 -3.66 -8.08
CA SER A 72 -2.81 -2.71 -7.35
C SER A 72 -4.24 -2.66 -7.90
N LEU A 73 -4.39 -2.64 -9.23
CA LEU A 73 -5.69 -2.67 -9.89
C LEU A 73 -6.44 -3.98 -9.65
N VAL A 74 -5.75 -5.13 -9.66
CA VAL A 74 -6.34 -6.42 -9.33
C VAL A 74 -6.83 -6.43 -7.87
N CYS A 75 -6.01 -5.97 -6.93
CA CYS A 75 -6.42 -5.82 -5.53
C CYS A 75 -7.63 -4.89 -5.37
N LEU A 76 -7.67 -3.79 -6.13
CA LEU A 76 -8.79 -2.85 -6.11
C LEU A 76 -10.06 -3.45 -6.72
N TYR A 77 -9.93 -4.28 -7.76
CA TYR A 77 -11.07 -4.97 -8.37
C TYR A 77 -11.77 -5.91 -7.38
N PHE A 78 -11.00 -6.61 -6.54
CA PHE A 78 -11.56 -7.47 -5.49
C PHE A 78 -12.02 -6.72 -4.25
N TYR A 79 -11.89 -5.38 -4.19
CA TYR A 79 -12.21 -4.59 -3.00
C TYR A 79 -13.74 -4.50 -2.80
N PRO A 80 -14.31 -5.13 -1.77
CA PRO A 80 -15.75 -5.37 -1.67
C PRO A 80 -16.55 -4.19 -1.05
N PHE A 81 -16.07 -2.95 -1.17
CA PHE A 81 -16.70 -1.79 -0.52
C PHE A 81 -17.42 -0.90 -1.53
N SER A 82 -18.75 -1.01 -1.57
CA SER A 82 -19.60 -0.06 -2.30
C SER A 82 -19.73 1.26 -1.54
N LYS A 83 -20.00 2.37 -2.27
CA LYS A 83 -20.25 3.69 -1.67
C LYS A 83 -21.37 3.64 -0.61
N THR A 84 -22.43 2.88 -0.88
CA THR A 84 -23.55 2.68 0.05
C THR A 84 -23.13 1.99 1.34
N LYS A 85 -22.32 0.91 1.25
CA LYS A 85 -21.81 0.21 2.43
C LYS A 85 -20.91 1.07 3.30
N VAL A 86 -20.12 1.96 2.68
CA VAL A 86 -19.27 2.90 3.42
C VAL A 86 -20.10 3.94 4.17
N LEU A 87 -21.19 4.43 3.57
CA LEU A 87 -22.10 5.38 4.22
C LEU A 87 -22.85 4.74 5.40
N GLU A 88 -23.46 3.56 5.20
CA GLU A 88 -24.12 2.80 6.27
C GLU A 88 -23.17 2.56 7.45
N MET A 89 -21.90 2.25 7.17
CA MET A 89 -20.89 2.00 8.20
C MET A 89 -20.54 3.26 8.99
N LYS A 90 -20.47 4.43 8.34
CA LYS A 90 -20.20 5.72 8.99
C LYS A 90 -21.32 6.11 9.95
N GLU A 91 -22.56 5.92 9.53
CA GLU A 91 -23.74 6.20 10.37
C GLU A 91 -23.74 5.34 11.64
N LYS A 92 -23.55 4.02 11.49
CA LYS A 92 -23.45 3.09 12.62
C LYS A 92 -22.30 3.43 13.57
N LEU A 93 -21.17 3.91 13.04
CA LEU A 93 -20.02 4.31 13.86
C LEU A 93 -20.33 5.57 14.69
N ALA A 94 -21.04 6.53 14.10
CA ALA A 94 -21.46 7.74 14.80
C ALA A 94 -22.46 7.44 15.93
N GLU A 95 -23.38 6.50 15.71
CA GLU A 95 -24.32 6.03 16.74
C GLU A 95 -23.57 5.35 17.91
N LEU A 96 -22.65 4.43 17.61
CA LEU A 96 -21.82 3.77 18.62
C LEU A 96 -21.03 4.76 19.48
N HIS A 97 -20.50 5.84 18.88
CA HIS A 97 -19.77 6.88 19.60
C HIS A 97 -20.68 7.70 20.51
N LYS A 98 -21.93 7.99 20.10
CA LYS A 98 -22.93 8.66 20.96
C LYS A 98 -23.29 7.80 22.18
N ASP A 99 -23.50 6.51 21.99
CA ASP A 99 -23.83 5.59 23.08
C ASP A 99 -22.70 5.44 24.11
N LYS A 100 -21.46 5.38 23.63
CA LYS A 100 -20.27 5.37 24.50
C LYS A 100 -20.18 6.65 25.34
N LEU A 101 -20.43 7.81 24.73
CA LEU A 101 -20.44 9.10 25.44
C LEU A 101 -21.56 9.19 26.47
N ALA A 102 -22.75 8.69 26.17
CA ALA A 102 -23.87 8.67 27.10
C ALA A 102 -23.56 7.83 28.34
N LYS A 103 -22.98 6.63 28.17
CA LYS A 103 -22.58 5.75 29.28
C LYS A 103 -21.51 6.35 30.19
N VAL A 104 -20.53 7.07 29.63
CA VAL A 104 -19.50 7.76 30.42
C VAL A 104 -20.08 8.94 31.20
N ARG A 105 -21.10 9.64 30.67
CA ARG A 105 -21.76 10.76 31.35
C ARG A 105 -22.74 10.33 32.44
N SER A 106 -23.26 9.11 32.37
CA SER A 106 -24.20 8.56 33.36
C SER A 106 -23.54 7.77 34.49
N SER A 107 -22.20 7.67 34.49
CA SER A 107 -21.41 6.91 35.46
C SER A 107 -20.54 7.83 36.31
#